data_AF-A0AA51MWW2-F1
#
_entry.id   AF-A0AA51MWW2-F1
#
_cell.length_a   1.000
_cell.length_b   1.000
_cell.length_c   1.000
_cell.angle_alpha   90.00
_cell.angle_beta   90.00
_cell.angle_gamma   90.00
#
_symmetry.space_group_name_H-M   'P 1'
#
loop_
_entity.id
_entity.type
_entity.pdbx_description
1 polymer ?
#
loop_
_entity_poly.entity_id
_entity_poly.type
_entity_poly.pdbx_seq_one_letter_code
_entity_poly.pdbx_strand_id
1 'polypeptide(L)'
;MTAYAKTKEIEDKKTKFGVTALVGLVWIDNFGSDNELESVFYGWKTTDNSTVSNRELRILIDDANKDGIIYPRSNDFTHFSYYRKGYRFSASTTADVTDDRNKGSITVTAKTTLWN
;
A
#
# COMPACT_ATOMS: atom_id res chain seq x y z
N MET A 1 -2.44 25.77 23.34
CA MET A 1 -1.89 24.42 23.12
C MET A 1 -1.96 24.20 21.61
N THR A 2 -0.82 24.23 20.92
CA THR A 2 -0.79 24.08 19.46
C THR A 2 -0.77 22.60 19.15
N ALA A 3 -1.83 22.09 18.53
CA ALA A 3 -1.91 20.69 18.15
C ALA A 3 -1.12 20.53 16.83
N TYR A 4 -0.15 19.61 16.81
CA TYR A 4 0.66 19.33 15.62
C TYR A 4 0.11 18.12 14.88
N ALA A 5 -0.03 18.24 13.56
CA ALA A 5 -0.36 17.11 12.70
C ALA A 5 0.65 15.98 12.90
N LYS A 6 0.17 14.73 12.95
CA LYS A 6 1.01 13.56 13.28
C LYS A 6 1.00 12.55 12.13
N THR A 7 2.18 12.14 11.70
CA THR A 7 2.34 11.01 10.78
C THR A 7 1.84 9.73 11.42
N LYS A 8 0.99 9.00 10.70
CA LYS A 8 0.44 7.71 11.05
C LYS A 8 0.76 6.71 9.94
N GLU A 9 0.85 5.45 10.33
CA GLU A 9 1.20 4.35 9.43
C GLU A 9 0.30 3.15 9.73
N ILE A 10 -0.08 2.43 8.67
CA ILE A 10 -0.70 1.12 8.75
C ILE A 10 -0.15 0.23 7.65
N GLU A 11 0.09 -1.03 7.98
CA GLU A 11 0.52 -2.04 7.02
C GLU A 11 -0.30 -3.32 7.16
N ASP A 12 -0.32 -4.10 6.08
CA ASP A 12 -0.79 -5.47 6.07
C ASP A 12 0.25 -6.34 5.34
N LYS A 13 0.33 -7.61 5.75
CA LYS A 13 1.30 -8.57 5.21
C LYS A 13 0.70 -9.97 5.07
N LYS A 14 1.13 -10.69 4.05
CA LYS A 14 0.69 -12.06 3.80
C LYS A 14 1.79 -12.88 3.17
N THR A 15 1.80 -14.18 3.45
CA THR A 15 2.73 -15.14 2.83
C THR A 15 1.96 -16.24 2.12
N LYS A 16 2.39 -16.59 0.90
CA LYS A 16 1.84 -17.70 0.11
C LYS A 16 2.93 -18.28 -0.79
N PHE A 17 3.07 -19.60 -0.81
CA PHE A 17 4.05 -20.33 -1.64
C PHE A 17 5.48 -19.76 -1.56
N GLY A 18 5.94 -19.42 -0.34
CA GLY A 18 7.27 -18.84 -0.09
C GLY A 18 7.46 -17.39 -0.56
N VAL A 19 6.40 -16.74 -1.03
CA VAL A 19 6.38 -15.29 -1.32
C VAL A 19 5.69 -14.56 -0.18
N THR A 20 6.39 -13.62 0.45
CA THR A 20 5.83 -12.67 1.42
C THR A 20 5.56 -11.34 0.74
N ALA A 21 4.35 -10.83 0.91
CA ALA A 21 3.84 -9.61 0.36
C ALA A 21 3.56 -8.61 1.49
N LEU A 22 3.85 -7.34 1.24
CA LEU A 22 3.57 -6.23 2.15
C LEU A 22 2.91 -5.10 1.37
N VAL A 23 1.96 -4.42 1.99
CA VAL A 23 1.50 -3.09 1.57
C VAL A 23 1.24 -2.24 2.80
N GLY A 24 1.58 -0.97 2.73
CA GLY A 24 1.30 -0.01 3.79
C GLY A 24 1.08 1.40 3.28
N LEU A 25 0.50 2.20 4.17
CA LEU A 25 0.09 3.58 3.95
C LEU A 25 0.72 4.43 5.05
N VAL A 26 1.28 5.57 4.66
CA VAL A 26 1.74 6.63 5.57
C VAL A 26 0.92 7.88 5.28
N TRP A 27 0.34 8.48 6.31
CA TRP A 27 -0.46 9.70 6.16
C TRP A 27 -0.29 10.65 7.33
N ILE A 28 -0.54 11.92 7.08
CA ILE A 28 -0.58 12.97 8.10
C ILE A 28 -2.02 13.11 8.57
N ASP A 29 -2.25 12.84 9.85
CA ASP A 29 -3.53 13.12 10.50
C ASP A 29 -3.59 14.60 10.89
N ASN A 30 -4.49 15.32 10.21
CA ASN A 30 -4.76 16.74 10.40
C ASN A 30 -5.98 16.96 11.32
N PHE A 31 -6.08 16.14 12.37
CA PHE A 31 -7.15 16.14 13.37
C PHE A 31 -8.54 15.85 12.78
N GLY A 32 -8.60 14.84 11.90
CA GLY A 32 -9.85 14.41 11.25
C GLY A 32 -10.23 15.19 9.99
N SER A 33 -9.78 16.44 9.83
CA SER A 33 -9.97 17.25 8.62
C SER A 33 -8.74 17.20 7.70
N ASP A 34 -8.91 17.23 6.37
CA ASP A 34 -7.80 17.43 5.43
C ASP A 34 -6.60 16.47 5.61
N ASN A 35 -6.82 15.22 6.04
CA ASN A 35 -5.73 14.25 6.22
C ASN A 35 -5.00 14.04 4.89
N GLU A 36 -3.68 13.93 4.92
CA GLU A 36 -2.86 13.85 3.71
C GLU A 36 -2.18 12.48 3.60
N LEU A 37 -2.50 11.70 2.57
CA LEU A 37 -1.74 10.52 2.20
C LEU A 37 -0.34 10.96 1.76
N GLU A 38 0.63 10.72 2.62
CA GLU A 38 2.03 11.08 2.41
C GLU A 38 2.68 10.07 1.48
N SER A 39 2.58 8.78 1.79
CA SER A 39 3.16 7.73 0.96
C SER A 39 2.45 6.38 1.00
N VAL A 40 2.74 5.55 -0.01
CA VAL A 40 2.39 4.12 -0.05
C VAL A 40 3.67 3.35 -0.25
N PHE A 41 3.85 2.28 0.51
CA PHE A 41 4.91 1.31 0.29
C PHE A 41 4.31 -0.07 0.04
N TYR A 42 4.94 -0.84 -0.83
CA TYR A 42 4.58 -2.24 -1.08
C TYR A 42 5.82 -2.99 -1.55
N GLY A 43 5.84 -4.29 -1.34
CA GLY A 43 6.97 -5.11 -1.74
C GLY A 43 6.68 -6.59 -1.68
N TRP A 44 7.58 -7.35 -2.32
CA TRP A 44 7.52 -8.80 -2.41
C TRP A 44 8.88 -9.37 -2.03
N LYS A 45 8.91 -10.32 -1.11
CA LYS A 45 10.09 -11.06 -0.71
C LYS A 45 9.89 -12.53 -1.03
N THR A 46 10.75 -13.09 -1.86
CA THR A 46 10.72 -14.51 -2.23
C THR A 46 11.74 -15.32 -1.42
N THR A 47 11.44 -16.59 -1.17
CA THR A 47 12.45 -17.61 -0.84
C THR A 47 13.03 -18.22 -2.12
N ASP A 48 14.11 -18.99 -2.00
CA ASP A 48 14.94 -19.47 -3.13
C ASP A 48 14.16 -20.18 -4.26
N ASN A 49 13.05 -20.84 -3.93
CA ASN A 49 12.26 -21.64 -4.88
C ASN A 49 10.92 -20.98 -5.27
N SER A 50 10.76 -19.70 -4.95
CA SER A 50 9.50 -18.99 -5.13
C SER A 50 9.65 -17.87 -6.15
N THR A 51 8.64 -17.72 -7.01
CA THR A 51 8.61 -16.64 -7.99
C THR A 51 7.36 -15.78 -7.84
N VAL A 52 7.48 -14.53 -8.26
CA VAL A 52 6.38 -13.57 -8.27
C VAL A 52 6.35 -12.84 -9.61
N SER A 53 5.16 -12.74 -10.19
CA SER A 53 4.90 -12.12 -11.49
C SER A 53 3.54 -11.40 -11.50
N ASN A 54 3.21 -10.70 -12.59
CA ASN A 54 1.93 -10.00 -12.78
C ASN A 54 1.53 -9.11 -11.57
N ARG A 55 2.49 -8.34 -11.07
CA ARG A 55 2.35 -7.48 -9.89
C ARG A 55 1.48 -6.28 -10.23
N GLU A 56 0.48 -6.01 -9.40
CA GLU A 56 -0.42 -4.85 -9.53
C GLU A 56 -0.57 -4.15 -8.18
N LEU A 57 -0.42 -2.82 -8.15
CA LEU A 57 -0.75 -1.97 -7.02
C LEU A 57 -1.97 -1.11 -7.37
N ARG A 58 -3.00 -1.14 -6.52
CA ARG A 58 -4.17 -0.26 -6.59
C ARG A 58 -4.20 0.64 -5.37
N ILE A 59 -4.39 1.93 -5.59
CA ILE A 59 -4.53 2.93 -4.53
C ILE A 59 -5.89 3.60 -4.69
N LEU A 60 -6.61 3.72 -3.58
CA LEU A 60 -7.92 4.36 -3.50
C LEU A 60 -7.89 5.42 -2.41
N ILE A 61 -8.44 6.59 -2.73
CA ILE A 61 -8.64 7.72 -1.83
C ILE A 61 -10.07 8.23 -2.04
N ASP A 62 -10.88 8.22 -0.99
CA ASP A 62 -12.23 8.79 -1.06
C ASP A 62 -12.14 10.31 -0.80
N ASP A 63 -12.69 11.08 -1.74
CA ASP A 63 -12.55 12.54 -1.95
C ASP A 63 -11.21 12.99 -2.55
N ALA A 64 -11.17 13.17 -3.88
CA ALA A 64 -9.93 13.46 -4.59
C ALA A 64 -10.11 14.57 -5.64
N ASN A 65 -9.30 15.61 -5.53
CA ASN A 65 -8.73 16.28 -6.70
C ASN A 65 -7.75 15.29 -7.36
N LYS A 66 -8.08 14.80 -8.56
CA LYS A 66 -7.45 13.64 -9.22
C LYS A 66 -6.15 13.93 -9.98
N ASP A 67 -5.26 14.79 -9.49
CA ASP A 67 -4.02 15.11 -10.24
C ASP A 67 -2.82 14.23 -9.84
N GLY A 68 -2.17 13.60 -10.84
CA GLY A 68 -0.82 13.03 -10.73
C GLY A 68 -0.67 11.63 -10.10
N ILE A 69 -1.29 10.58 -10.67
CA ILE A 69 -0.97 9.19 -10.27
C ILE A 69 0.21 8.68 -11.12
N ILE A 70 1.33 8.34 -10.46
CA ILE A 70 2.42 7.58 -11.08
C ILE A 70 2.34 6.13 -10.58
N TYR A 71 2.29 5.20 -11.53
CA TYR A 71 2.24 3.76 -11.26
C TYR A 71 3.65 3.16 -11.24
N PRO A 72 3.98 2.38 -10.21
CA PRO A 72 5.31 1.80 -10.09
C PRO A 72 5.50 0.55 -10.96
N ARG A 73 6.73 0.37 -11.45
CA ARG A 73 7.16 -0.80 -12.26
C ARG A 73 8.25 -1.65 -11.60
N SER A 74 8.62 -1.34 -10.34
CA SER A 74 9.75 -1.96 -9.61
C SER A 74 9.30 -3.03 -8.61
N ASN A 75 10.20 -3.98 -8.32
CA ASN A 75 10.00 -5.13 -7.42
C ASN A 75 10.41 -4.89 -5.97
N ASP A 76 11.16 -3.81 -5.71
CA ASP A 76 11.65 -3.51 -4.37
C ASP A 76 10.56 -2.91 -3.51
N PHE A 77 10.76 -2.96 -2.18
CA PHE A 77 9.97 -2.17 -1.23
C PHE A 77 10.09 -0.70 -1.63
N THR A 78 9.14 -0.23 -2.41
CA THR A 78 9.26 1.07 -3.05
C THR A 78 8.29 2.01 -2.36
N HIS A 79 8.84 3.09 -1.79
CA HIS A 79 8.09 4.20 -1.23
C HIS A 79 7.71 5.17 -2.35
N PHE A 80 6.42 5.52 -2.41
CA PHE A 80 5.93 6.55 -3.32
C PHE A 80 5.14 7.60 -2.56
N SER A 81 5.53 8.87 -2.70
CA SER A 81 4.81 9.97 -2.10
C SER A 81 3.70 10.49 -3.02
N TYR A 82 2.47 10.58 -2.50
CA TYR A 82 1.31 10.99 -3.30
C TYR A 82 0.75 12.37 -2.93
N TYR A 83 0.99 12.87 -1.71
CA TYR A 83 0.46 14.14 -1.20
C TYR A 83 -1.00 14.40 -1.60
N ARG A 84 -1.92 13.55 -1.11
CA ARG A 84 -3.35 13.64 -1.45
C ARG A 84 -4.23 13.77 -0.21
N LYS A 85 -5.15 14.72 -0.23
CA LYS A 85 -6.15 14.86 0.82
C LYS A 85 -7.24 13.81 0.68
N GLY A 86 -7.77 13.32 1.80
CA GLY A 86 -8.92 12.42 1.82
C GLY A 86 -9.26 11.95 3.23
N TYR A 87 -10.46 11.41 3.41
CA TYR A 87 -10.91 10.83 4.70
C TYR A 87 -10.78 9.31 4.74
N ARG A 88 -10.44 8.68 3.61
CA ARG A 88 -10.17 7.25 3.52
C ARG A 88 -9.02 7.00 2.57
N PHE A 89 -8.09 6.15 3.00
CA PHE A 89 -6.99 5.68 2.18
C PHE A 89 -7.00 4.16 2.15
N SER A 90 -6.79 3.58 0.98
CA SER A 90 -6.58 2.15 0.83
C SER A 90 -5.54 1.87 -0.24
N ALA A 91 -4.66 0.91 0.02
CA ALA A 91 -3.78 0.35 -0.99
C ALA A 91 -3.92 -1.16 -0.97
N SER A 92 -4.00 -1.75 -2.16
CA SER A 92 -4.05 -3.20 -2.34
C SER A 92 -3.00 -3.60 -3.35
N THR A 93 -2.21 -4.61 -3.02
CA THR A 93 -1.24 -5.19 -3.93
C THR A 93 -1.61 -6.63 -4.24
N THR A 94 -1.56 -7.02 -5.51
CA THR A 94 -1.87 -8.37 -5.99
C THR A 94 -0.75 -8.86 -6.88
N ALA A 95 -0.44 -10.15 -6.81
CA ALA A 95 0.51 -10.78 -7.72
C ALA A 95 0.19 -12.27 -7.92
N ASP A 96 0.68 -12.81 -9.03
CA ASP A 96 0.77 -14.25 -9.24
C ASP A 96 2.04 -14.77 -8.55
N VAL A 97 1.90 -15.87 -7.83
CA VAL A 97 2.95 -16.50 -7.04
C VAL A 97 3.02 -17.99 -7.32
N THR A 98 4.24 -18.49 -7.41
CA THR A 98 4.51 -19.92 -7.59
C THR A 98 5.57 -20.39 -6.61
N ASP A 99 5.46 -21.64 -6.19
CA ASP A 99 6.60 -22.44 -5.75
C ASP A 99 6.89 -23.52 -6.81
N ASP A 100 7.92 -24.35 -6.61
CA ASP A 100 8.30 -25.43 -7.53
C ASP A 100 7.15 -26.37 -7.96
N ARG A 101 6.05 -26.43 -7.18
CA ARG A 101 4.97 -27.41 -7.34
C ARG A 101 3.59 -26.79 -7.50
N ASN A 102 3.39 -25.55 -7.04
CA ASN A 102 2.09 -24.91 -6.88
C ASN A 102 2.08 -23.52 -7.51
N LYS A 103 0.90 -23.09 -7.97
CA LYS A 103 0.65 -21.73 -8.48
C LYS A 103 -0.59 -21.14 -7.82
N GLY A 104 -0.62 -19.83 -7.67
CA GLY A 104 -1.83 -19.11 -7.26
C GLY A 104 -1.61 -17.61 -7.22
N SER A 105 -2.58 -16.89 -6.63
CA SER A 105 -2.51 -15.45 -6.46
C SER A 105 -2.47 -15.08 -4.97
N ILE A 106 -1.82 -13.96 -4.66
CA ILE A 106 -1.75 -13.34 -3.35
C ILE A 106 -2.24 -11.89 -3.46
N THR A 107 -3.11 -11.49 -2.53
CA THR A 107 -3.60 -10.12 -2.39
C THR A 107 -3.44 -9.69 -0.93
N VAL A 108 -2.95 -8.47 -0.74
CA VAL A 108 -2.77 -7.84 0.58
C VAL A 108 -3.36 -6.43 0.52
N THR A 109 -4.00 -5.99 1.60
CA THR A 109 -4.72 -4.70 1.60
C THR A 109 -4.51 -3.94 2.90
N ALA A 110 -3.91 -2.77 2.81
CA ALA A 110 -3.90 -1.77 3.87
C ALA A 110 -5.07 -0.80 3.66
N LYS A 111 -5.82 -0.51 4.71
CA LYS A 111 -6.91 0.48 4.66
C LYS A 111 -7.03 1.23 5.97
N THR A 112 -7.31 2.50 5.87
CA THR A 112 -7.66 3.35 7.01
C THR A 112 -8.87 4.22 6.65
N THR A 113 -9.71 4.48 7.64
CA THR A 113 -10.83 5.41 7.53
C THR A 113 -10.74 6.36 8.70
N LEU A 114 -10.67 7.64 8.39
CA LEU A 114 -10.49 8.74 9.32
C LEU A 114 -11.82 9.48 9.34
N TRP A 115 -12.71 9.06 10.25
CA TRP A 115 -13.99 9.73 10.45
C TRP A 115 -13.78 10.96 11.36
N ASN A 116 -14.50 12.03 11.05
CA ASN A 116 -14.75 13.14 11.99
C ASN A 116 -15.68 12.68 13.12
#